data_AF-K2RHI8-F1
#
_entry.id   AF-K2RHI8-F1
#
_cell.length_a   1.000
_cell.length_b   1.000
_cell.length_c   1.000
_cell.angle_alpha   90.00
_cell.angle_beta   90.00
_cell.angle_gamma   90.00
#
_symmetry.space_group_name_H-M   'P 1'
#
loop_
_entity.id
_entity.type
_entity.pdbx_description
1 polymer ?
#
loop_
_entity_poly.entity_id
_entity_poly.type
_entity_poly.pdbx_seq_one_letter_code
_entity_poly.pdbx_strand_id
1 'polypeptide(L)'
;MGKGYQGKDHWGVKELDIGEMYAFDYYATPLSEDDFEDGVSRFQAWHMDGPCYKCEPPMYTSFHLLKLPDSSREQCVEWADGSGLTMTTKPGRTAFWSSSQLYDLLSPDEKRMADHSWFEYMYYPFEWIKACRGNANGVGLAHEGRETPMDEMEKIPRRPEWQKKVGTSREPKKGGLLCARSEQTKRQHAEPAPAVSHGSGQPRHRREVLPGAGELRAQALPPRRPGRDANGYH
;
A
#
# COMPACT_ATOMS: atom_id res chain seq x y z
N MET A 1 10.68 3.55 14.97
CA MET A 1 10.66 3.32 16.42
C MET A 1 12.08 3.00 16.86
N GLY A 2 12.56 3.56 17.98
CA GLY A 2 13.88 3.23 18.52
C GLY A 2 13.94 1.76 18.89
N LYS A 3 15.06 1.09 18.60
CA LYS A 3 15.36 -0.27 19.07
C LYS A 3 16.24 -0.18 20.32
N GLY A 4 16.18 -1.20 21.17
CA GLY A 4 17.02 -1.35 22.35
C GLY A 4 16.57 -0.49 23.54
N TYR A 5 17.46 -0.39 24.53
CA TYR A 5 17.23 0.37 25.75
C TYR A 5 17.12 1.87 25.47
N GLN A 6 15.97 2.47 25.81
CA GLN A 6 15.67 3.87 25.55
C GLN A 6 16.27 4.83 26.60
N GLY A 7 16.87 4.30 27.67
CA GLY A 7 17.45 5.09 28.75
C GLY A 7 16.63 5.00 30.05
N LYS A 8 17.21 5.55 31.13
CA LYS A 8 16.56 5.59 32.45
C LYS A 8 15.26 6.37 32.46
N ASP A 9 15.19 7.42 31.64
CA ASP A 9 14.01 8.26 31.46
C ASP A 9 14.02 8.89 30.06
N HIS A 10 13.32 8.27 29.11
CA HIS A 10 13.13 8.77 27.76
C HIS A 10 11.79 9.48 27.65
N TRP A 11 11.75 10.77 28.01
CA TRP A 11 10.53 11.59 27.95
C TRP A 11 9.36 11.02 28.78
N GLY A 12 9.63 10.49 29.97
CA GLY A 12 8.64 9.87 30.86
C GLY A 12 8.48 8.36 30.66
N VAL A 13 9.08 7.79 29.62
CA VAL A 13 9.16 6.34 29.42
C VAL A 13 10.45 5.83 30.06
N LYS A 14 10.32 5.20 31.23
CA LYS A 14 11.45 4.80 32.07
C LYS A 14 11.82 3.34 31.87
N GLU A 15 13.12 3.07 31.81
CA GLU A 15 13.69 1.72 31.77
C GLU A 15 13.08 0.83 30.66
N LEU A 16 12.65 1.42 29.55
CA LEU A 16 12.06 0.67 28.44
C LEU A 16 13.14 0.12 27.53
N ASP A 17 13.17 -1.20 27.38
CA ASP A 17 13.89 -1.87 26.33
C ASP A 17 12.91 -2.29 25.22
N ILE A 18 13.04 -1.69 24.05
CA ILE A 18 12.23 -2.06 22.88
C ILE A 18 12.95 -3.21 22.21
N GLY A 19 12.42 -4.43 22.42
CA GLY A 19 12.96 -5.64 21.83
C GLY A 19 13.11 -5.56 20.31
N GLU A 20 13.91 -6.47 19.75
CA GLU A 20 14.13 -6.58 18.32
C GLU A 20 12.87 -7.11 17.61
N MET A 21 11.86 -6.25 17.44
CA MET A 21 10.89 -6.49 16.38
C MET A 21 11.60 -6.24 15.05
N TYR A 22 12.15 -7.30 14.48
CA TYR A 22 12.75 -7.25 13.17
C TYR A 22 11.64 -7.14 12.14
N ALA A 23 11.80 -6.23 11.18
CA ALA A 23 10.91 -6.15 10.02
C ALA A 23 10.83 -7.51 9.28
N PHE A 24 11.82 -8.41 9.45
CA PHE A 24 11.81 -9.76 8.91
C PHE A 24 10.64 -10.61 9.36
N ASP A 25 10.24 -10.53 10.64
CA ASP A 25 9.14 -11.35 11.15
C ASP A 25 7.80 -10.97 10.51
N TYR A 26 7.72 -9.75 9.98
CA TYR A 26 6.54 -9.28 9.26
C TYR A 26 6.45 -9.86 7.84
N TYR A 27 7.55 -10.17 7.15
CA TYR A 27 7.48 -10.64 5.77
C TYR A 27 7.15 -12.13 5.69
N ALA A 28 6.25 -12.50 4.76
CA ALA A 28 6.01 -13.90 4.47
C ALA A 28 7.22 -14.57 3.82
N THR A 29 7.96 -13.81 3.02
CA THR A 29 9.24 -14.19 2.41
C THR A 29 10.30 -13.16 2.83
N PRO A 30 10.99 -13.38 3.96
CA PRO A 30 12.03 -12.47 4.43
C PRO A 30 13.23 -12.43 3.46
N LEU A 31 14.10 -11.42 3.60
CA LEU A 31 15.42 -11.45 2.97
C LEU A 31 16.28 -12.50 3.65
N SER A 32 17.31 -13.00 2.95
CA SER A 32 18.36 -13.78 3.60
C SER A 32 19.17 -12.88 4.56
N GLU A 33 19.87 -13.51 5.50
CA GLU A 33 20.80 -12.79 6.38
C GLU A 33 21.93 -12.16 5.57
N ASP A 34 22.49 -12.88 4.59
CA ASP A 34 23.53 -12.38 3.68
C ASP A 34 23.09 -11.10 2.94
N ASP A 35 21.89 -11.11 2.32
CA ASP A 35 21.38 -9.94 1.60
C ASP A 35 21.17 -8.75 2.56
N PHE A 36 20.71 -9.03 3.77
CA PHE A 36 20.54 -7.99 4.79
C PHE A 36 21.88 -7.38 5.24
N GLU A 37 22.90 -8.22 5.46
CA GLU A 37 24.25 -7.80 5.81
C GLU A 37 24.90 -6.98 4.69
N ASP A 38 24.62 -7.34 3.44
CA ASP A 38 25.02 -6.59 2.24
C ASP A 38 24.24 -5.28 2.03
N GLY A 39 23.31 -4.95 2.94
CA GLY A 39 22.57 -3.69 2.93
C GLY A 39 21.38 -3.69 1.97
N VAL A 40 20.88 -4.86 1.58
CA VAL A 40 19.61 -4.99 0.84
C VAL A 40 18.43 -4.77 1.80
N SER A 41 17.38 -4.13 1.29
CA SER A 41 16.15 -3.88 2.02
C SER A 41 14.95 -3.95 1.08
N ARG A 42 13.76 -4.10 1.65
CA ARG A 42 12.48 -4.14 0.95
C ARG A 42 11.50 -3.15 1.58
N PHE A 43 10.47 -2.81 0.82
CA PHE A 43 9.37 -2.00 1.36
C PHE A 43 8.58 -2.81 2.39
N GLN A 44 8.48 -2.29 3.61
CA GLN A 44 7.75 -2.98 4.69
C GLN A 44 6.25 -2.99 4.44
N ALA A 45 5.64 -1.82 4.25
CA ALA A 45 4.22 -1.70 3.99
C ALA A 45 3.89 -0.38 3.27
N TRP A 46 3.12 -0.44 2.20
CA TRP A 46 2.53 0.74 1.55
C TRP A 46 1.21 1.09 2.23
N HIS A 47 1.09 2.32 2.74
CA HIS A 47 -0.13 2.77 3.42
C HIS A 47 -0.38 4.29 3.29
N MET A 48 -1.58 4.71 3.70
CA MET A 48 -1.92 6.08 4.07
C MET A 48 -2.20 6.08 5.58
N ASP A 49 -2.01 7.23 6.22
CA ASP A 49 -2.21 7.37 7.65
C ASP A 49 -3.69 7.39 8.03
N GLY A 50 -4.07 6.54 8.99
CA GLY A 50 -5.38 6.56 9.63
C GLY A 50 -6.63 6.44 8.73
N PRO A 51 -6.62 5.75 7.57
CA PRO A 51 -7.78 5.76 6.69
C PRO A 51 -8.95 4.94 7.23
N CYS A 52 -8.70 4.05 8.20
CA CYS A 52 -9.71 3.18 8.81
C CYS A 52 -10.34 3.75 10.09
N TYR A 53 -9.92 4.93 10.56
CA TYR A 53 -10.49 5.52 11.77
C TYR A 53 -11.87 6.13 11.52
N LYS A 54 -12.59 6.38 12.61
CA LYS A 54 -13.89 7.08 12.58
C LYS A 54 -13.77 8.49 12.00
N CYS A 55 -12.65 9.17 12.25
CA CYS A 55 -12.40 10.51 11.73
C CYS A 55 -12.03 10.47 10.24
N GLU A 56 -12.09 11.63 9.60
CA GLU A 56 -11.51 11.79 8.27
C GLU A 56 -9.99 11.64 8.32
N PRO A 57 -9.37 11.04 7.28
CA PRO A 57 -7.92 10.87 7.26
C PRO A 57 -7.25 12.25 7.27
N PRO A 58 -6.01 12.33 7.78
CA PRO A 58 -5.24 13.56 7.72
C PRO A 58 -5.07 13.99 6.27
N MET A 59 -5.34 15.28 6.01
CA MET A 59 -5.10 15.90 4.70
C MET A 59 -3.60 16.12 4.45
N TYR A 60 -2.83 16.30 5.53
CA TYR A 60 -1.39 16.58 5.49
C TYR A 60 -0.69 15.77 6.59
N THR A 61 0.45 15.17 6.23
CA THR A 61 1.40 14.57 7.18
C THR A 61 2.71 15.33 7.09
N SER A 62 3.28 15.72 8.23
CA SER A 62 4.59 16.36 8.32
C SER A 62 5.54 15.52 9.17
N PHE A 63 6.79 15.43 8.74
CA PHE A 63 7.85 14.73 9.46
C PHE A 63 8.90 15.73 9.94
N HIS A 64 9.26 15.64 11.22
CA HIS A 64 10.42 16.35 11.76
C HIS A 64 11.54 15.35 12.03
N LEU A 65 12.65 15.47 11.31
CA LEU A 65 13.77 14.55 11.41
C LEU A 65 14.77 15.05 12.44
N LEU A 66 14.88 14.33 13.57
CA LEU A 66 15.82 14.67 14.65
C LEU A 66 17.20 14.04 14.43
N LYS A 67 17.24 12.79 13.96
CA LYS A 67 18.47 12.03 13.72
C LYS A 67 18.25 11.07 12.56
N LEU A 68 19.15 11.09 11.59
CA LEU A 68 19.20 10.12 10.51
C LEU A 68 20.23 9.02 10.83
N PRO A 69 20.11 7.83 10.23
CA PRO A 69 21.18 6.84 10.26
C PRO A 69 22.44 7.37 9.55
N ASP A 70 23.56 6.67 9.74
CA ASP A 70 24.82 7.02 9.09
C ASP A 70 24.67 7.12 7.57
N SER A 71 24.92 8.32 7.03
CA SER A 71 24.78 8.66 5.62
C SER A 71 25.99 8.23 4.78
N SER A 72 27.09 7.80 5.42
CA SER A 72 28.24 7.23 4.72
C SER A 72 27.88 5.91 4.02
N ARG A 73 26.94 5.16 4.60
CA ARG A 73 26.44 3.89 4.08
C ARG A 73 25.46 4.06 2.93
N GLU A 74 25.35 3.03 2.11
CA GLU A 74 24.31 2.89 1.10
C GLU A 74 23.39 1.74 1.47
N GLN A 75 22.18 1.76 0.91
CA GLN A 75 21.18 0.72 1.04
C GLN A 75 20.61 0.44 -0.34
N CYS A 76 20.52 -0.84 -0.71
CA CYS A 76 19.88 -1.27 -1.94
C CYS A 76 18.42 -1.65 -1.65
N VAL A 77 17.46 -0.93 -2.23
CA VAL A 77 16.03 -1.27 -2.07
C VAL A 77 15.60 -2.13 -3.24
N GLU A 78 15.09 -3.33 -2.95
CA GLU A 78 14.51 -4.27 -3.93
C GLU A 78 12.98 -4.13 -3.96
N TRP A 79 12.39 -4.15 -5.15
CA TRP A 79 10.93 -4.10 -5.32
C TRP A 79 10.24 -5.41 -4.95
N ALA A 80 10.94 -6.55 -5.07
CA ALA A 80 10.47 -7.89 -4.68
C ALA A 80 9.09 -8.27 -5.26
N ASP A 81 8.78 -7.78 -6.47
CA ASP A 81 7.54 -8.05 -7.23
C ASP A 81 7.80 -8.94 -8.47
N GLY A 82 9.02 -9.49 -8.59
CA GLY A 82 9.46 -10.29 -9.73
C GLY A 82 10.03 -9.48 -10.91
N SER A 83 10.02 -8.15 -10.85
CA SER A 83 10.58 -7.29 -11.91
C SER A 83 12.11 -7.25 -11.93
N GLY A 84 12.76 -7.61 -10.81
CA GLY A 84 14.20 -7.44 -10.61
C GLY A 84 14.62 -5.96 -10.42
N LEU A 85 13.67 -5.04 -10.25
CA LEU A 85 13.98 -3.63 -10.04
C LEU A 85 14.60 -3.39 -8.66
N THR A 86 15.67 -2.59 -8.66
CA THR A 86 16.38 -2.16 -7.46
C THR A 86 16.71 -0.67 -7.53
N MET A 87 16.95 -0.06 -6.37
CA MET A 87 17.38 1.33 -6.26
C MET A 87 18.32 1.52 -5.08
N THR A 88 19.52 2.05 -5.34
CA THR A 88 20.43 2.48 -4.29
C THR A 88 19.97 3.79 -3.67
N THR A 89 19.95 3.86 -2.34
CA THR A 89 19.57 5.03 -1.58
C THR A 89 20.41 5.18 -0.32
N LYS A 90 20.34 6.35 0.32
CA LYS A 90 20.88 6.52 1.68
C LYS A 90 19.89 5.91 2.68
N PRO A 91 20.35 5.34 3.80
CA PRO A 91 19.44 4.83 4.83
C PRO A 91 18.52 5.92 5.41
N GLY A 92 17.39 5.51 5.99
CA GLY A 92 16.45 6.42 6.68
C GLY A 92 15.58 7.27 5.74
N ARG A 93 15.32 6.78 4.53
CA ARG A 93 14.44 7.44 3.55
C ARG A 93 13.05 6.82 3.58
N THR A 94 12.07 7.65 3.28
CA THR A 94 10.67 7.24 3.11
C THR A 94 10.32 7.34 1.63
N ALA A 95 9.79 6.26 1.07
CA ALA A 95 9.30 6.26 -0.30
C ALA A 95 7.86 6.79 -0.35
N PHE A 96 7.57 7.55 -1.41
CA PHE A 96 6.23 8.05 -1.70
C PHE A 96 5.89 7.71 -3.14
N TRP A 97 4.61 7.52 -3.39
CA TRP A 97 4.04 7.37 -4.72
C TRP A 97 2.78 8.22 -4.85
N SER A 98 2.43 8.59 -6.08
CA SER A 98 1.26 9.41 -6.36
C SER A 98 0.10 8.53 -6.80
N SER A 99 -0.96 8.46 -5.98
CA SER A 99 -2.17 7.70 -6.32
C SER A 99 -2.87 8.24 -7.57
N SER A 100 -2.76 9.54 -7.86
CA SER A 100 -3.27 10.12 -9.11
C SER A 100 -2.48 9.65 -10.32
N GLN A 101 -1.14 9.58 -10.22
CA GLN A 101 -0.31 9.03 -11.31
C GLN A 101 -0.60 7.55 -11.53
N LEU A 102 -0.74 6.76 -10.45
CA LEU A 102 -1.10 5.35 -10.55
C LEU A 102 -2.46 5.14 -11.23
N TYR A 103 -3.45 5.95 -10.87
CA TYR A 103 -4.75 5.90 -11.52
C TYR A 103 -4.64 6.19 -13.02
N ASP A 104 -3.80 7.15 -13.43
CA ASP A 104 -3.60 7.47 -14.85
C ASP A 104 -2.96 6.32 -15.64
N LEU A 105 -2.16 5.47 -14.98
CA LEU A 105 -1.55 4.27 -15.57
C LEU A 105 -2.53 3.11 -15.78
N LEU A 106 -3.71 3.13 -15.15
CA LEU A 106 -4.72 2.09 -15.35
C LEU A 106 -5.24 2.08 -16.79
N SER A 107 -5.51 0.88 -17.31
CA SER A 107 -6.24 0.69 -18.57
C SER A 107 -7.65 1.30 -18.49
N PRO A 108 -8.30 1.56 -19.64
CA PRO A 108 -9.68 2.07 -19.63
C PRO A 108 -10.64 1.16 -18.85
N ASP A 109 -10.42 -0.15 -18.86
CA ASP A 109 -11.29 -1.13 -18.21
C ASP A 109 -11.07 -1.12 -16.68
N GLU A 110 -9.82 -1.02 -16.24
CA GLU A 110 -9.48 -0.88 -14.82
C GLU A 110 -9.96 0.45 -14.24
N LYS A 111 -9.89 1.54 -15.01
CA LYS A 111 -10.47 2.84 -14.61
C LYS A 111 -11.97 2.73 -14.40
N ARG A 112 -12.70 2.13 -15.36
CA ARG A 112 -14.14 1.88 -15.21
C ARG A 112 -14.43 1.05 -13.96
N MET A 113 -13.65 0.01 -13.70
CA MET A 113 -13.80 -0.78 -12.47
C MET A 113 -13.59 0.07 -11.22
N ALA A 114 -12.50 0.82 -11.14
CA ALA A 114 -12.18 1.66 -9.98
C ALA A 114 -13.24 2.75 -9.74
N ASP A 115 -13.70 3.41 -10.80
CA ASP A 115 -14.70 4.49 -10.74
C ASP A 115 -16.08 4.03 -10.27
N HIS A 116 -16.37 2.73 -10.41
CA HIS A 116 -17.63 2.11 -10.04
C HIS A 116 -17.49 1.16 -8.84
N SER A 117 -16.39 1.28 -8.09
CA SER A 117 -16.11 0.47 -6.91
C SER A 117 -16.04 1.30 -5.64
N TRP A 118 -16.21 0.61 -4.52
CA TRP A 118 -16.02 1.13 -3.18
C TRP A 118 -15.37 0.02 -2.36
N PHE A 119 -14.68 0.42 -1.30
CA PHE A 119 -14.09 -0.51 -0.34
C PHE A 119 -14.57 -0.18 1.07
N GLU A 120 -14.55 -1.21 1.91
CA GLU A 120 -14.94 -1.14 3.31
C GLU A 120 -13.78 -1.65 4.15
N TYR A 121 -13.35 -0.86 5.12
CA TYR A 121 -12.38 -1.34 6.08
C TYR A 121 -13.02 -2.43 6.94
N MET A 122 -12.25 -3.51 7.18
CA MET A 122 -12.60 -4.46 8.22
C MET A 122 -12.64 -3.76 9.57
N TYR A 123 -13.54 -4.18 10.45
CA TYR A 123 -13.60 -3.64 11.80
C TYR A 123 -12.39 -4.15 12.60
N TYR A 124 -11.78 -3.25 13.39
CA TYR A 124 -10.50 -3.51 14.08
C TYR A 124 -9.47 -4.18 13.16
N PRO A 125 -9.06 -3.54 12.05
CA PRO A 125 -8.29 -4.19 11.00
C PRO A 125 -6.97 -4.75 11.53
N PHE A 126 -6.33 -4.06 12.49
CA PHE A 126 -5.09 -4.52 13.12
C PHE A 126 -5.28 -5.76 14.01
N GLU A 127 -6.43 -5.93 14.66
CA GLU A 127 -6.75 -7.17 15.39
C GLU A 127 -7.03 -8.33 14.43
N TRP A 128 -7.68 -8.03 13.30
CA TRP A 128 -7.97 -9.03 12.29
C TRP A 128 -6.69 -9.58 11.66
N ILE A 129 -5.71 -8.72 11.40
CA ILE A 129 -4.48 -9.08 10.68
C ILE A 129 -3.26 -9.25 11.57
N LYS A 130 -3.41 -9.27 12.91
CA LYS A 130 -2.28 -9.25 13.84
C LYS A 130 -1.27 -10.38 13.67
N ALA A 131 -1.72 -11.55 13.21
CA ALA A 131 -0.86 -12.71 12.95
C ALA A 131 -0.49 -12.87 11.46
N CYS A 132 -1.02 -11.99 10.60
CA CYS A 132 -0.72 -11.99 9.18
C CYS A 132 0.66 -11.38 8.90
N ARG A 133 1.25 -11.83 7.80
CA ARG A 133 2.53 -11.33 7.29
C ARG A 133 2.31 -10.50 6.03
N GLY A 134 3.18 -9.53 5.77
CA GLY A 134 3.20 -8.73 4.55
C GLY A 134 3.79 -9.47 3.36
N ASN A 135 3.40 -9.07 2.15
CA ASN A 135 4.11 -9.48 0.94
C ASN A 135 5.51 -8.85 0.90
N ALA A 136 6.47 -9.50 0.24
CA ALA A 136 7.86 -9.04 0.18
C ALA A 136 8.01 -7.65 -0.49
N ASN A 137 7.10 -7.29 -1.40
CA ASN A 137 7.06 -5.96 -2.04
C ASN A 137 6.39 -4.87 -1.19
N GLY A 138 5.95 -5.21 0.02
CA GLY A 138 5.23 -4.31 0.93
C GLY A 138 3.78 -4.01 0.54
N VAL A 139 3.26 -4.59 -0.55
CA VAL A 139 1.89 -4.33 -1.02
C VAL A 139 0.96 -5.38 -0.43
N GLY A 140 0.18 -4.99 0.59
CA GLY A 140 -0.80 -5.87 1.22
C GLY A 140 -0.20 -7.05 1.98
N LEU A 141 -1.08 -7.97 2.40
CA LEU A 141 -0.72 -9.14 3.20
C LEU A 141 -0.51 -10.37 2.33
N ALA A 142 0.31 -11.31 2.79
CA ALA A 142 0.41 -12.64 2.23
C ALA A 142 -0.83 -13.48 2.56
N HIS A 143 -1.21 -14.38 1.66
CA HIS A 143 -2.41 -15.19 1.80
C HIS A 143 -2.05 -16.52 2.45
N GLU A 144 -1.98 -16.51 3.79
CA GLU A 144 -1.53 -17.64 4.60
C GLU A 144 -2.61 -18.18 5.53
N GLY A 145 -3.82 -17.62 5.50
CA GLY A 145 -4.92 -18.01 6.39
C GLY A 145 -4.64 -17.71 7.86
N ARG A 146 -3.89 -16.63 8.13
CA ARG A 146 -3.46 -16.21 9.48
C ARG A 146 -4.31 -15.08 10.05
N GLU A 147 -5.37 -14.72 9.35
CA GLU A 147 -6.37 -13.77 9.81
C GLU A 147 -7.06 -14.32 11.06
N THR A 148 -7.39 -13.44 12.01
CA THR A 148 -8.18 -13.82 13.17
C THR A 148 -9.56 -14.32 12.69
N PRO A 149 -10.02 -15.51 13.11
CA PRO A 149 -11.32 -16.04 12.75
C PRO A 149 -12.47 -15.07 13.05
N MET A 150 -13.50 -15.09 12.20
CA MET A 150 -14.62 -14.13 12.29
C MET A 150 -15.41 -14.24 13.60
N ASP A 151 -15.55 -15.45 14.13
CA ASP A 151 -16.20 -15.73 15.41
C ASP A 151 -15.41 -15.14 16.60
N GLU A 152 -14.08 -15.11 16.53
CA GLU A 152 -13.25 -14.39 17.52
C GLU A 152 -13.38 -12.88 17.36
N MET A 153 -13.39 -12.39 16.12
CA MET A 153 -13.55 -10.97 15.84
C MET A 153 -14.91 -10.43 16.32
N GLU A 154 -15.98 -11.23 16.21
CA GLU A 154 -17.33 -10.88 16.65
C GLU A 154 -17.46 -10.72 18.18
N LYS A 155 -16.55 -11.30 18.96
CA LYS A 155 -16.52 -11.14 20.43
C LYS A 155 -16.04 -9.75 20.86
N ILE A 156 -15.38 -9.01 19.97
CA ILE A 156 -14.85 -7.67 20.28
C ILE A 156 -16.01 -6.66 20.20
N PRO A 157 -16.38 -5.97 21.31
CA PRO A 157 -17.46 -5.00 21.29
C PRO A 157 -17.18 -3.90 20.26
N ARG A 158 -18.11 -3.66 19.34
CA ARG A 158 -17.94 -2.69 18.26
C ARG A 158 -19.13 -1.78 18.06
N ARG A 159 -18.85 -0.65 17.42
CA ARG A 159 -19.83 0.32 16.93
C ARG A 159 -19.87 0.24 15.41
N PRO A 160 -20.84 -0.46 14.80
CA PRO A 160 -20.91 -0.65 13.35
C PRO A 160 -20.91 0.68 12.58
N GLU A 161 -21.43 1.75 13.19
CA GLU A 161 -21.45 3.10 12.62
C GLU A 161 -20.05 3.74 12.48
N TRP A 162 -19.01 3.14 13.07
CA TRP A 162 -17.62 3.58 12.88
C TRP A 162 -16.90 2.85 11.74
N GLN A 163 -17.54 1.86 11.12
CA GLN A 163 -16.97 1.17 9.98
C GLN A 163 -16.98 2.09 8.75
N LYS A 164 -15.79 2.36 8.22
CA LYS A 164 -15.64 3.32 7.12
C LYS A 164 -15.78 2.64 5.76
N LYS A 165 -16.67 3.20 4.94
CA LYS A 165 -16.81 2.90 3.52
C LYS A 165 -16.22 4.06 2.72
N VAL A 166 -15.30 3.76 1.83
CA VAL A 166 -14.60 4.74 1.00
C VAL A 166 -14.82 4.37 -0.46
N GLY A 167 -15.20 5.33 -1.28
CA GLY A 167 -15.48 5.11 -2.69
C GLY A 167 -16.31 6.24 -3.31
N THR A 168 -16.55 6.13 -4.60
CA THR A 168 -17.24 7.12 -5.43
C THR A 168 -18.76 6.98 -5.29
N SER A 169 -19.35 7.44 -4.19
CA SER A 169 -20.81 7.62 -4.17
C SER A 169 -21.18 8.87 -4.99
N ARG A 170 -21.76 8.63 -6.18
CA ARG A 170 -22.53 9.53 -7.08
C ARG A 170 -21.84 10.76 -7.70
N GLU A 171 -20.67 11.19 -7.24
CA GLU A 171 -19.82 12.14 -7.99
C GLU A 171 -18.35 11.71 -7.90
N PRO A 172 -17.60 11.72 -9.01
CA PRO A 172 -16.21 11.29 -9.04
C PRO A 172 -15.33 12.30 -8.30
N LYS A 173 -15.09 12.06 -7.01
CA LYS A 173 -14.00 12.72 -6.28
C LYS A 173 -12.73 11.90 -6.54
N LYS A 174 -11.80 12.47 -7.32
CA LYS A 174 -10.44 11.93 -7.49
C LYS A 174 -9.77 11.86 -6.12
N GLY A 175 -9.46 10.67 -5.63
CA GLY A 175 -8.63 10.50 -4.44
C GLY A 175 -8.64 9.10 -3.83
N GLY A 176 -7.48 8.44 -3.86
CA GLY A 176 -7.11 7.40 -2.90
C GLY A 176 -7.54 5.98 -3.20
N LEU A 177 -6.85 5.29 -4.12
CA LEU A 177 -6.81 3.82 -4.12
C LEU A 177 -5.72 3.38 -3.12
N LEU A 178 -6.08 2.59 -2.10
CA LEU A 178 -5.10 2.02 -1.18
C LEU A 178 -5.53 0.66 -0.64
N CYS A 179 -4.60 -0.29 -0.73
CA CYS A 179 -4.49 -1.56 0.00
C CYS A 179 -5.81 -2.29 0.25
N ALA A 180 -6.28 -3.00 -0.77
CA ALA A 180 -7.29 -4.05 -0.63
C ALA A 180 -6.64 -5.39 -0.98
N ARG A 181 -6.73 -6.38 -0.08
CA ARG A 181 -6.69 -7.80 -0.48
C ARG A 181 -8.02 -8.43 -0.13
N SER A 182 -8.51 -9.24 -1.07
CA SER A 182 -9.90 -9.66 -1.28
C SER A 182 -10.90 -8.50 -1.28
N GLU A 183 -10.99 -7.80 -2.41
CA GLU A 183 -12.20 -7.08 -2.74
C GLU A 183 -13.38 -8.06 -2.70
N GLN A 184 -14.22 -7.97 -1.66
CA GLN A 184 -15.63 -8.23 -1.89
C GLN A 184 -16.19 -7.02 -2.66
N THR A 185 -15.83 -6.91 -3.94
CA THR A 185 -16.43 -5.93 -4.85
C THR A 185 -17.90 -6.29 -4.99
N LYS A 186 -18.75 -5.70 -4.15
CA LYS A 186 -20.19 -5.67 -4.40
C LYS A 186 -20.39 -4.73 -5.58
N ARG A 187 -20.43 -5.31 -6.79
CA ARG A 187 -20.87 -4.62 -8.00
C ARG A 187 -22.20 -3.95 -7.69
N GLN A 188 -22.30 -2.64 -7.91
CA GLN A 188 -23.61 -2.06 -8.10
C GLN A 188 -24.19 -2.73 -9.35
N HIS A 189 -25.28 -3.48 -9.19
CA HIS A 189 -26.08 -3.89 -10.34
C HIS A 189 -26.59 -2.60 -10.97
N ALA A 190 -25.93 -2.14 -12.04
CA ALA A 190 -26.58 -1.23 -12.95
C ALA A 190 -27.82 -1.96 -13.48
N GLU A 191 -29.00 -1.38 -13.29
CA GLU A 191 -30.20 -1.90 -13.95
C GLU A 191 -29.90 -2.01 -15.45
N PRO A 192 -30.19 -3.17 -16.08
CA PRO A 192 -29.95 -3.31 -17.50
C PRO A 192 -30.80 -2.27 -18.24
N ALA A 193 -30.15 -1.48 -19.10
CA ALA A 193 -30.84 -0.63 -20.05
C ALA A 193 -31.91 -1.45 -20.79
N PRO A 194 -33.11 -0.89 -21.06
CA PRO A 194 -34.20 -1.63 -21.69
C PRO A 194 -33.73 -2.21 -23.03
N ALA A 195 -33.93 -3.53 -23.18
CA ALA A 195 -33.47 -4.28 -24.33
C ALA A 195 -34.09 -3.73 -25.62
N VAL A 196 -33.24 -3.20 -26.51
CA VAL A 196 -33.62 -2.97 -27.90
C VAL A 196 -33.49 -4.31 -28.63
N SER A 197 -34.64 -4.94 -28.92
CA SER A 197 -34.73 -6.20 -29.63
C SER A 197 -34.17 -6.09 -31.04
N HIS A 198 -33.03 -6.73 -31.34
CA HIS A 198 -32.63 -7.03 -32.71
C HIS A 198 -32.21 -8.49 -32.84
N GLY A 199 -32.90 -9.16 -33.77
CA GLY A 199 -32.62 -10.40 -34.49
C GLY A 199 -31.53 -11.36 -34.00
N SER A 200 -31.96 -12.59 -33.76
CA SER A 200 -31.19 -13.82 -33.61
C SER A 200 -30.03 -13.99 -34.60
N GLY A 201 -28.83 -14.20 -34.07
CA GLY A 201 -27.69 -14.76 -34.80
C GLY A 201 -26.69 -15.39 -33.82
N GLN A 202 -26.59 -16.72 -33.77
CA GLN A 202 -25.56 -17.43 -33.03
C GLN A 202 -24.15 -17.06 -33.54
N PRO A 203 -23.13 -17.15 -32.67
CA PRO A 203 -21.84 -17.64 -33.15
C PRO A 203 -21.21 -18.73 -32.29
N ARG A 204 -20.41 -19.52 -33.02
CA ARG A 204 -19.74 -20.77 -32.69
C ARG A 204 -18.53 -20.57 -31.77
N HIS A 205 -18.18 -21.63 -31.04
CA HIS A 205 -16.91 -21.79 -30.34
C HIS A 205 -15.70 -21.48 -31.26
N ARG A 206 -14.80 -20.62 -30.79
CA ARG A 206 -13.40 -20.59 -31.24
C ARG A 206 -12.51 -20.34 -30.01
N ARG A 207 -11.66 -21.32 -29.68
CA ARG A 207 -10.50 -21.13 -28.80
C ARG A 207 -9.48 -20.34 -29.61
N GLU A 208 -9.11 -19.15 -29.15
CA GLU A 208 -7.91 -18.45 -29.59
C GLU A 208 -6.99 -18.24 -28.40
N VAL A 209 -5.78 -18.78 -28.53
CA VAL A 209 -4.61 -18.51 -27.70
C VAL A 209 -3.94 -17.30 -28.33
N LEU A 210 -3.67 -16.24 -27.56
CA LEU A 210 -2.87 -15.09 -28.03
C LEU A 210 -1.57 -14.97 -27.21
N PRO A 211 -0.41 -14.84 -27.87
CA PRO A 211 0.89 -14.68 -27.24
C PRO A 211 1.29 -13.19 -27.09
N GLY A 212 2.26 -12.92 -26.20
CA GLY A 212 3.12 -11.75 -26.29
C GLY A 212 3.05 -10.79 -25.10
N ALA A 213 3.80 -11.09 -24.03
CA ALA A 213 4.21 -10.07 -23.08
C ALA A 213 5.41 -9.31 -23.70
N GLY A 214 5.19 -8.06 -24.12
CA GLY A 214 6.27 -7.16 -24.49
C GLY A 214 6.93 -6.58 -23.24
N GLU A 215 8.24 -6.74 -23.14
CA GLU A 215 9.08 -6.08 -22.13
C GLU A 215 8.92 -4.54 -22.20
N LEU A 216 8.72 -3.89 -21.05
CA LEU A 216 8.76 -2.43 -20.96
C LEU A 216 9.82 -2.00 -19.93
N ARG A 217 10.91 -1.47 -20.46
CA ARG A 217 12.01 -0.81 -19.73
C ARG A 217 11.52 0.45 -19.03
N ALA A 218 11.81 0.55 -17.73
CA ALA A 218 11.73 1.82 -17.01
C ALA A 218 12.83 2.78 -17.53
N GLN A 219 12.45 3.95 -18.02
CA GLN A 219 13.40 5.04 -18.31
C GLN A 219 13.52 5.95 -17.08
N ALA A 220 14.73 6.08 -16.54
CA ALA A 220 15.06 7.08 -15.54
C ALA A 220 15.05 8.48 -16.17
N LEU A 221 14.30 9.41 -15.59
CA LEU A 221 14.31 10.82 -16.00
C LEU A 221 15.61 11.51 -15.53
N PRO A 222 16.25 12.36 -16.34
CA PRO A 222 17.43 13.11 -15.92
C PRO A 222 17.08 14.19 -14.87
N PRO A 223 18.03 14.57 -14.00
CA PRO A 223 17.79 15.57 -12.97
C PRO A 223 17.51 16.95 -13.58
N ARG A 224 16.51 17.64 -13.02
CA ARG A 224 16.17 19.03 -13.39
C ARG A 224 17.34 19.95 -13.02
N ARG A 225 17.71 20.85 -13.94
CA ARG A 225 18.71 21.90 -13.70
C ARG A 225 18.26 22.85 -12.57
N PRO A 226 19.18 23.39 -11.76
CA PRO A 226 18.84 24.33 -10.71
C PRO A 226 18.29 25.64 -11.32
N GLY A 227 17.06 25.98 -10.94
CA GLY A 227 16.44 27.26 -11.26
C GLY A 227 16.91 28.34 -10.29
N ARG A 228 17.12 29.54 -10.85
CA ARG A 228 17.69 30.75 -10.26
C ARG A 228 17.12 31.13 -8.89
N ASP A 229 18.02 31.68 -8.08
CA ASP A 229 17.77 32.43 -6.86
C ASP A 229 16.63 33.44 -7.02
N ALA A 230 15.70 33.41 -6.07
CA ALA A 230 14.79 34.51 -5.79
C ALA A 230 14.90 34.82 -4.30
N ASN A 231 15.61 35.91 -4.03
CA ASN A 231 15.73 36.57 -2.74
C ASN A 231 14.37 36.97 -2.15
N GLY A 232 14.32 36.90 -0.82
CA GLY A 232 13.70 37.94 0.01
C GLY A 232 12.31 37.62 0.50
N TYR A 233 12.17 37.41 1.81
CA TYR A 233 11.26 38.17 2.67
C TYR A 233 11.79 38.09 4.12
N HIS A 234 11.81 39.25 4.77
CA HIS A 234 12.14 39.49 6.17
C HIS A 234 11.21 38.75 7.13
#